data_AF-A0A8C4V3T5-F1
#
_entry.id   AF-A0A8C4V3T5-F1
#
_cell.length_a   1.000
_cell.length_b   1.000
_cell.length_c   1.000
_cell.angle_alpha   90.00
_cell.angle_beta   90.00
_cell.angle_gamma   90.00
#
_symmetry.space_group_name_H-M   'P 1'
#
loop_
_entity.id
_entity.type
_entity.pdbx_description
1 polymer ?
#
loop_
_entity_poly.entity_id
_entity_poly.type
_entity_poly.pdbx_seq_one_letter_code
_entity_poly.pdbx_strand_id
1 'polypeptide(L)'
;SSMPQPEIHSCLPKLMGAKAHIVANFVKVHEKTQILNEDCKKLRVQLVRLMKLVSGHPFLKQCTVESIFPGFPSQMMYMRALNTVALMPVMYSWSPLQQNFMVEYENILCNIPCMGDEVKEEDETFIEELINNYDGKAHGVEEIISGSVLLSDAVFLELVNTLNQYSGEEEEGHNDSEVKQEDGKE
;
A
#
# COMPACT_ATOMS: atom_id res chain seq x y z
N SER A 1 33.62 25.54 3.74
CA SER A 1 33.13 24.73 4.86
C SER A 1 32.04 23.84 4.30
N SER A 2 32.31 22.54 4.15
CA SER A 2 31.37 21.57 3.58
C SER A 2 30.29 21.25 4.61
N MET A 3 29.02 21.40 4.23
CA MET A 3 27.91 20.82 5.00
C MET A 3 28.16 19.32 5.20
N PRO A 4 27.98 18.77 6.41
CA PRO A 4 28.01 17.34 6.60
C PRO A 4 26.77 16.75 5.93
N GLN A 5 26.92 15.66 5.16
CA GLN A 5 25.83 14.87 4.61
C GLN A 5 25.43 13.79 5.64
N PRO A 6 24.38 13.97 6.46
CA PRO A 6 24.05 13.03 7.54
C PRO A 6 23.15 11.87 7.03
N GLU A 7 22.49 12.06 5.90
CA GLU A 7 21.42 11.18 5.40
C GLU A 7 21.90 9.82 4.87
N ILE A 8 23.16 9.73 4.41
CA ILE A 8 23.70 8.49 3.81
C ILE A 8 24.12 7.48 4.91
N HIS A 9 24.52 7.95 6.09
CA HIS A 9 25.10 7.10 7.13
C HIS A 9 24.06 6.27 7.91
N SER A 10 22.84 6.77 8.11
CA SER A 10 21.79 6.07 8.88
C SER A 10 21.08 4.96 8.10
N CYS A 11 21.03 5.05 6.77
CA CYS A 11 20.36 4.08 5.90
C CYS A 11 21.23 2.87 5.54
N LEU A 12 22.56 3.00 5.62
CA LEU A 12 23.50 1.93 5.23
C LEU A 12 23.34 0.62 6.04
N PRO A 13 23.21 0.64 7.39
CA PRO A 13 22.95 -0.58 8.15
C PRO A 13 21.60 -1.22 7.83
N LYS A 14 20.56 -0.39 7.64
CA LYS A 14 19.20 -0.85 7.25
C LYS A 14 19.22 -1.54 5.88
N LEU A 15 19.99 -1.02 4.92
CA LEU A 15 20.20 -1.61 3.60
C LEU A 15 20.90 -2.98 3.67
N MET A 16 21.94 -3.13 4.49
CA MET A 16 22.63 -4.40 4.66
C MET A 16 21.73 -5.47 5.29
N GLY A 17 20.94 -5.09 6.30
CA GLY A 17 19.91 -5.95 6.89
C GLY A 17 18.86 -6.39 5.86
N ALA A 18 18.32 -5.43 5.09
CA ALA A 18 17.35 -5.71 4.03
C ALA A 18 17.90 -6.69 2.98
N LYS A 19 19.16 -6.54 2.55
CA LYS A 19 19.80 -7.47 1.61
C LYS A 19 19.86 -8.89 2.16
N ALA A 20 20.23 -9.06 3.43
CA ALA A 20 20.25 -10.38 4.07
C ALA A 20 18.83 -10.98 4.16
N HIS A 21 17.82 -10.17 4.51
CA HIS A 21 16.43 -10.60 4.54
C HIS A 21 15.90 -11.02 3.16
N ILE A 22 16.26 -10.31 2.09
CA ILE A 22 15.88 -10.66 0.72
C ILE A 22 16.46 -12.01 0.33
N VAL A 23 17.75 -12.25 0.61
CA VAL A 23 18.40 -13.53 0.31
C VAL A 23 17.75 -14.68 1.10
N ALA A 24 17.52 -14.49 2.40
CA ALA A 24 16.84 -15.48 3.23
C ALA A 24 15.39 -15.73 2.78
N ASN A 25 14.67 -14.68 2.36
CA ASN A 25 13.32 -14.80 1.83
C ASN A 25 13.31 -15.55 0.49
N PHE A 26 14.30 -15.34 -0.37
CA PHE A 26 14.42 -16.07 -1.64
C PHE A 26 14.56 -17.57 -1.41
N VAL A 27 15.33 -17.99 -0.41
CA VAL A 27 15.43 -19.41 -0.01
C VAL A 27 14.05 -19.96 0.42
N LYS A 28 13.33 -19.23 1.28
CA LYS A 28 11.98 -19.63 1.72
C LYS A 28 10.98 -19.71 0.56
N VAL A 29 11.03 -18.76 -0.36
CA VAL A 29 10.19 -18.77 -1.57
C VAL A 29 10.53 -20.00 -2.40
N HIS A 30 11.82 -20.27 -2.64
CA HIS A 30 12.27 -21.43 -3.40
C HIS A 30 11.77 -22.76 -2.80
N GLU A 31 11.91 -22.94 -1.48
CA GLU A 31 11.43 -24.12 -0.76
C GLU A 31 9.91 -24.29 -0.90
N LYS A 32 9.13 -23.23 -0.65
CA LYS A 32 7.66 -23.27 -0.78
C LYS A 32 7.22 -23.55 -2.22
N THR A 33 7.87 -22.93 -3.20
CA THR A 33 7.61 -23.17 -4.62
C THR A 33 7.93 -24.61 -5.00
N GLN A 34 9.01 -25.19 -4.46
CA GLN A 34 9.35 -26.60 -4.70
C GLN A 34 8.25 -27.53 -4.18
N ILE A 35 7.75 -27.31 -2.96
CA ILE A 35 6.65 -28.09 -2.38
C ILE A 35 5.41 -28.03 -3.29
N LEU A 36 5.00 -26.82 -3.68
CA LEU A 36 3.84 -26.61 -4.57
C LEU A 36 4.04 -27.26 -5.94
N ASN A 37 5.26 -27.23 -6.49
CA ASN A 37 5.58 -27.87 -7.77
C ASN A 37 5.51 -29.40 -7.67
N GLU A 38 6.00 -29.99 -6.59
CA GLU A 38 5.90 -31.44 -6.37
C GLU A 38 4.44 -31.88 -6.20
N ASP A 39 3.61 -31.09 -5.51
CA ASP A 39 2.18 -31.37 -5.41
C ASP A 39 1.46 -31.21 -6.74
N CYS A 40 1.80 -30.17 -7.53
CA CYS A 40 1.27 -29.97 -8.87
C CYS A 40 1.61 -31.13 -9.81
N LYS A 41 2.83 -31.67 -9.76
CA LYS A 41 3.27 -32.83 -10.57
C LYS A 41 2.48 -34.10 -10.29
N LYS A 42 1.94 -34.27 -9.07
CA LYS A 42 1.09 -35.42 -8.71
C LYS A 42 -0.29 -35.32 -9.37
N LEU A 43 -0.73 -34.13 -9.75
CA LEU A 43 -2.01 -33.91 -10.41
C LEU A 43 -1.93 -34.34 -11.88
N ARG A 44 -2.87 -35.18 -12.31
CA ARG A 44 -3.06 -35.53 -13.71
C ARG A 44 -4.17 -34.67 -14.31
N VAL A 45 -3.82 -33.44 -14.69
CA VAL A 45 -4.76 -32.51 -15.33
C VAL A 45 -4.78 -32.76 -16.84
N GLN A 46 -5.96 -32.87 -17.43
CA GLN A 46 -6.08 -32.97 -18.89
C GLN A 46 -5.85 -31.60 -19.51
N LEU A 47 -4.99 -31.54 -20.55
CA LEU A 47 -4.79 -30.31 -21.30
C LEU A 47 -6.10 -29.87 -21.95
N VAL A 48 -6.38 -28.57 -21.90
CA VAL A 48 -7.53 -27.98 -22.59
C VAL A 48 -7.40 -28.26 -24.08
N ARG A 49 -8.34 -29.03 -24.62
CA ARG A 49 -8.41 -29.30 -26.06
C ARG A 49 -9.18 -28.19 -26.74
N LEU A 50 -8.66 -27.73 -27.87
CA LEU A 50 -9.41 -26.83 -28.74
C LEU A 50 -10.70 -27.54 -29.18
N MET A 51 -11.84 -26.90 -28.92
CA MET A 51 -13.12 -27.40 -29.40
C MET A 51 -13.18 -27.23 -30.91
N LYS A 52 -13.16 -28.35 -31.64
CA LYS A 52 -13.52 -28.36 -33.04
C LYS A 52 -15.03 -28.49 -33.11
N LEU A 53 -15.71 -27.43 -33.58
CA LEU A 53 -17.15 -27.49 -33.81
C LEU A 53 -17.40 -28.43 -34.99
N VAL A 54 -18.11 -29.54 -34.74
CA VAL A 54 -18.64 -30.38 -35.82
C VAL A 54 -19.77 -29.58 -36.47
N SER A 55 -19.67 -29.35 -37.78
CA SER A 55 -20.54 -28.49 -38.59
C SER A 55 -22.01 -28.46 -38.14
N GLY A 56 -22.59 -27.25 -38.01
CA GLY A 56 -24.05 -27.10 -38.03
C GLY A 56 -24.75 -26.35 -36.89
N HIS A 57 -24.13 -25.36 -36.23
CA HIS A 57 -24.88 -24.45 -35.37
C HIS A 57 -24.98 -23.04 -35.97
N PRO A 58 -26.08 -22.71 -36.69
CA PRO A 58 -26.27 -21.41 -37.34
C PRO A 58 -26.39 -20.21 -36.39
N PHE A 59 -26.43 -20.44 -35.07
CA PHE A 59 -26.71 -19.41 -34.07
C PHE A 59 -25.54 -19.10 -33.12
N LEU A 60 -24.37 -19.72 -33.28
CA LEU A 60 -23.21 -19.41 -32.44
C LEU A 60 -22.52 -18.14 -32.96
N LYS A 61 -22.47 -17.11 -32.11
CA LYS A 61 -21.73 -15.88 -32.42
C LYS A 61 -20.24 -16.20 -32.61
N GLN A 62 -19.62 -15.62 -33.62
CA GLN A 62 -18.19 -15.73 -33.88
C GLN A 62 -17.43 -14.62 -33.17
N CYS A 63 -16.23 -14.92 -32.71
CA CYS A 63 -15.24 -13.99 -32.19
C CYS A 63 -14.00 -14.08 -33.06
N THR A 64 -13.51 -12.92 -33.51
CA THR A 64 -12.28 -12.80 -34.29
C THR A 64 -11.22 -12.15 -33.42
N VAL A 65 -10.03 -12.76 -33.38
CA VAL A 65 -8.85 -12.23 -32.70
C VAL A 65 -7.83 -11.87 -33.77
N GLU A 66 -7.46 -10.59 -33.80
CA GLU A 66 -6.44 -10.07 -34.71
C GLU A 66 -5.11 -9.94 -33.98
N SER A 67 -4.03 -10.29 -34.67
CA SER A 67 -2.68 -10.15 -34.13
C SER A 67 -2.05 -8.87 -34.65
N ILE A 68 -1.42 -8.10 -33.77
CA ILE A 68 -0.58 -6.96 -34.15
C ILE A 68 0.79 -7.39 -34.69
N PHE A 69 1.15 -8.67 -34.55
CA PHE A 69 2.41 -9.20 -35.05
C PHE A 69 2.34 -9.47 -36.56
N PRO A 70 3.26 -8.91 -37.37
CA PRO A 70 3.28 -9.15 -38.81
C PRO A 70 3.39 -10.63 -39.15
N GLY A 71 2.55 -11.11 -40.07
CA GLY A 71 2.56 -12.50 -40.54
C GLY A 71 1.70 -13.48 -39.76
N PHE A 72 1.05 -13.06 -38.66
CA PHE A 72 0.06 -13.88 -37.97
C PHE A 72 -1.35 -13.60 -38.53
N PRO A 73 -2.07 -14.62 -39.03
CA PRO A 73 -3.42 -14.42 -39.57
C PRO A 73 -4.43 -14.20 -38.45
N SER A 74 -5.51 -13.49 -38.75
CA SER A 74 -6.67 -13.36 -37.86
C SER A 74 -7.26 -14.74 -37.57
N GLN A 75 -7.53 -15.01 -36.29
CA GLN A 75 -8.08 -16.27 -35.82
C GLN A 75 -9.57 -16.11 -35.54
N MET A 76 -10.39 -17.00 -36.10
CA MET A 76 -11.82 -17.05 -35.84
C MET A 76 -12.14 -18.21 -34.88
N MET A 77 -12.91 -17.93 -33.83
CA MET A 77 -13.46 -18.93 -32.92
C MET A 77 -14.95 -18.70 -32.68
N TYR A 78 -15.66 -19.75 -32.27
CA TYR A 78 -17.06 -19.64 -31.89
C TYR A 78 -17.19 -19.38 -30.39
N MET A 79 -18.07 -18.44 -30.02
CA MET A 79 -18.35 -18.12 -28.63
C MET A 79 -19.32 -19.13 -28.03
N ARG A 80 -18.99 -19.62 -26.83
CA ARG A 80 -19.91 -20.39 -25.99
C ARG A 80 -20.56 -19.44 -25.00
N ALA A 81 -21.87 -19.26 -25.10
CA ALA A 81 -22.63 -18.53 -24.09
C ALA A 81 -22.57 -19.32 -22.76
N LEU A 82 -22.22 -18.62 -21.67
CA LEU A 82 -22.38 -19.17 -20.33
C LEU A 82 -23.85 -19.07 -19.92
N ASN A 83 -24.31 -20.03 -19.12
CA ASN A 83 -25.66 -19.98 -18.59
C ASN A 83 -25.80 -18.77 -17.66
N THR A 84 -26.94 -18.07 -17.75
CA THR A 84 -27.26 -16.98 -16.83
C THR A 84 -27.47 -17.53 -15.43
N VAL A 85 -26.80 -16.94 -14.44
CA VAL A 85 -27.00 -17.24 -13.02
C VAL A 85 -27.97 -16.21 -12.44
N ALA A 86 -28.82 -16.61 -11.50
CA ALA A 86 -29.72 -15.68 -10.82
C ALA A 86 -28.90 -14.62 -10.06
N LEU A 87 -29.26 -13.35 -10.25
CA LEU A 87 -28.59 -12.24 -9.60
C LEU A 87 -29.02 -12.16 -8.13
N MET A 88 -28.05 -11.96 -7.23
CA MET A 88 -28.32 -11.56 -5.85
C MET A 88 -28.35 -10.04 -5.76
N PRO A 89 -29.25 -9.44 -4.95
CA PRO A 89 -29.20 -8.02 -4.67
C PRO A 89 -27.86 -7.60 -4.07
N VAL A 90 -27.44 -6.37 -4.36
CA VAL A 90 -26.24 -5.79 -3.73
C VAL A 90 -26.48 -5.67 -2.24
N MET A 91 -25.59 -6.28 -1.45
CA MET A 91 -25.63 -6.22 0.01
C MET A 91 -24.25 -5.89 0.55
N TYR A 92 -24.19 -4.93 1.45
CA TYR A 92 -22.99 -4.64 2.23
C TYR A 92 -22.94 -5.56 3.45
N SER A 93 -21.72 -5.90 3.88
CA SER A 93 -21.51 -6.73 5.07
C SER A 93 -21.47 -5.87 6.32
N TRP A 94 -22.18 -6.30 7.35
CA TRP A 94 -22.23 -5.63 8.64
C TRP A 94 -21.94 -6.64 9.75
N SER A 95 -21.22 -6.22 10.79
CA SER A 95 -21.01 -7.05 11.97
C SER A 95 -22.30 -7.12 12.79
N PRO A 96 -22.78 -8.31 13.20
CA PRO A 96 -24.00 -8.43 13.99
C PRO A 96 -23.78 -7.86 15.40
N LEU A 97 -24.75 -7.09 15.91
CA LEU A 97 -24.69 -6.47 17.23
C LEU A 97 -25.78 -7.04 18.15
N GLN A 98 -25.39 -7.44 19.37
CA GLN A 98 -26.34 -7.84 20.43
C GLN A 98 -26.80 -6.64 21.28
N GLN A 99 -26.00 -5.58 21.33
CA GLN A 99 -26.28 -4.31 21.98
C GLN A 99 -25.57 -3.20 21.21
N ASN A 100 -26.01 -1.95 21.42
CA ASN A 100 -25.40 -0.80 20.76
C ASN A 100 -24.00 -0.53 21.29
N PHE A 101 -23.11 -0.08 20.40
CA PHE A 101 -21.75 0.37 20.74
C PHE A 101 -21.64 1.87 20.53
N MET A 102 -20.90 2.51 21.43
CA MET A 102 -20.50 3.90 21.27
C MET A 102 -19.32 3.95 20.29
N VAL A 103 -19.38 4.84 19.31
CA VAL A 103 -18.34 5.04 18.29
C VAL A 103 -17.87 6.48 18.38
N GLU A 104 -16.56 6.68 18.42
CA GLU A 104 -15.95 8.00 18.42
C GLU A 104 -16.11 8.66 17.04
N TYR A 105 -16.07 9.99 17.01
CA TYR A 105 -16.15 10.73 15.74
C TYR A 105 -14.89 10.53 14.91
N GLU A 106 -15.07 10.20 13.63
CA GLU A 106 -14.00 10.20 12.64
C GLU A 106 -13.63 11.65 12.29
N ASN A 107 -12.36 12.02 12.46
CA ASN A 107 -11.84 13.37 12.25
C ASN A 107 -10.97 13.50 11.00
N ILE A 108 -10.66 12.39 10.35
CA ILE A 108 -9.87 12.29 9.12
C ILE A 108 -10.60 11.31 8.22
N LEU A 109 -10.88 11.72 6.98
CA LEU A 109 -11.52 10.87 6.00
C LEU A 109 -10.57 9.74 5.59
N CYS A 110 -10.90 8.50 5.97
CA CYS A 110 -10.01 7.36 5.70
C CYS A 110 -10.09 6.85 4.24
N ASN A 111 -11.23 7.04 3.55
CA ASN A 111 -11.44 6.54 2.18
C ASN A 111 -12.25 7.52 1.34
N ILE A 112 -11.92 7.65 0.05
CA ILE A 112 -12.72 8.37 -0.94
C ILE A 112 -13.54 7.33 -1.74
N PRO A 113 -14.88 7.46 -1.81
CA PRO A 113 -15.71 6.51 -2.54
C PRO A 113 -15.40 6.53 -4.04
N CYS A 114 -15.16 5.36 -4.62
CA CYS A 114 -15.01 5.21 -6.07
C CYS A 114 -16.40 5.21 -6.71
N MET A 115 -16.87 6.37 -7.18
CA MET A 115 -18.25 6.52 -7.67
C MET A 115 -18.46 6.16 -9.14
N GLY A 116 -17.41 5.76 -9.86
CA GLY A 116 -17.47 5.61 -11.32
C GLY A 116 -17.29 6.96 -12.02
N ASP A 117 -16.86 6.93 -13.28
CA ASP A 117 -16.64 8.17 -14.03
C ASP A 117 -17.97 8.77 -14.51
N GLU A 118 -18.99 7.93 -14.69
CA GLU A 118 -20.36 8.32 -15.01
C GLU A 118 -21.01 9.22 -13.94
N VAL A 119 -20.69 9.01 -12.65
CA VAL A 119 -21.24 9.83 -11.55
C VAL A 119 -20.44 11.11 -11.35
N LYS A 120 -19.13 11.09 -11.67
CA LYS A 120 -18.28 12.29 -11.58
C LYS A 120 -18.69 13.36 -12.58
N GLU A 121 -19.13 12.96 -13.77
CA GLU A 121 -19.62 13.90 -14.80
C GLU A 121 -20.93 14.59 -14.38
N GLU A 122 -21.72 13.98 -13.47
CA GLU A 122 -22.98 14.54 -12.99
C GLU A 122 -22.76 15.58 -11.87
N ASP A 123 -21.76 15.39 -11.00
CA ASP A 123 -21.42 16.30 -9.92
C ASP A 123 -19.90 16.35 -9.68
N GLU A 124 -19.27 17.35 -10.28
CA GLU A 124 -17.82 17.57 -10.18
C GLU A 124 -17.39 18.08 -8.79
N THR A 125 -18.31 18.57 -7.95
CA THR A 125 -18.02 19.22 -6.67
C THR A 125 -18.16 18.31 -5.46
N PHE A 126 -18.89 17.20 -5.57
CA PHE A 126 -19.17 16.29 -4.45
C PHE A 126 -17.92 15.85 -3.68
N ILE A 127 -16.83 15.49 -4.39
CA ILE A 127 -15.60 15.00 -3.75
C ILE A 127 -14.92 16.12 -2.96
N GLU A 128 -14.92 17.34 -3.48
CA GLU A 128 -14.36 18.51 -2.79
C GLU A 128 -15.17 18.84 -1.53
N GLU A 129 -16.51 18.84 -1.62
CA GLU A 129 -17.38 19.02 -0.47
C GLU A 129 -17.19 17.93 0.60
N LEU A 130 -17.06 16.68 0.16
CA LEU A 130 -16.79 15.54 1.05
C LEU A 130 -15.48 15.75 1.82
N ILE A 131 -14.41 16.17 1.16
CA ILE A 131 -13.11 16.45 1.78
C ILE A 131 -13.21 17.66 2.73
N ASN A 132 -13.93 18.71 2.33
CA ASN A 132 -14.14 19.92 3.14
C ASN A 132 -14.88 19.64 4.45
N ASN A 133 -15.79 18.66 4.48
CA ASN A 133 -16.45 18.23 5.72
C ASN A 133 -15.48 17.65 6.77
N TYR A 134 -14.27 17.28 6.37
CA TYR A 134 -13.20 16.80 7.25
C TYR A 134 -12.07 17.83 7.38
N ASP A 135 -12.34 19.13 7.22
CA ASP A 135 -11.35 20.21 7.25
C ASP A 135 -10.20 20.02 6.24
N GLY A 136 -10.45 19.34 5.12
CA GLY A 136 -9.40 18.99 4.16
C GLY A 136 -8.55 17.77 4.57
N LYS A 137 -8.83 17.14 5.72
CA LYS A 137 -8.05 16.01 6.25
C LYS A 137 -8.56 14.69 5.65
N ALA A 138 -7.95 14.28 4.55
CA ALA A 138 -8.11 12.94 4.02
C ALA A 138 -6.80 12.15 4.15
N HIS A 139 -6.90 10.85 4.43
CA HIS A 139 -5.74 9.98 4.56
C HIS A 139 -4.89 10.02 3.27
N GLY A 140 -3.62 10.41 3.39
CA GLY A 140 -2.71 10.56 2.26
C GLY A 140 -2.72 11.93 1.55
N VAL A 141 -3.56 12.88 2.00
CA VAL A 141 -3.66 14.25 1.45
C VAL A 141 -2.90 15.29 2.30
N GLU A 142 -2.14 14.86 3.32
CA GLU A 142 -1.26 15.78 4.06
C GLU A 142 -0.12 16.31 3.16
N GLU A 143 -0.37 17.46 2.56
CA GLU A 143 0.62 18.32 1.97
C GLU A 143 1.57 18.84 3.06
N ILE A 144 2.88 18.78 2.79
CA ILE A 144 3.99 19.53 3.44
C ILE A 144 4.69 18.85 4.64
N ILE A 145 4.62 17.52 4.76
CA ILE A 145 5.83 16.74 5.04
C ILE A 145 5.89 15.67 3.97
N SER A 146 6.76 15.83 2.96
CA SER A 146 7.03 14.84 1.91
C SER A 146 7.65 13.55 2.51
N GLY A 147 6.89 12.83 3.33
CA GLY A 147 7.37 11.68 4.09
C GLY A 147 6.41 11.06 5.11
N SER A 148 5.18 11.55 5.33
CA SER A 148 4.28 10.92 6.33
C SER A 148 3.85 9.49 5.97
N VAL A 149 3.81 9.14 4.68
CA VAL A 149 3.65 7.75 4.21
C VAL A 149 4.80 6.82 4.68
N LEU A 150 5.92 7.37 5.14
CA LEU A 150 7.12 6.63 5.56
C LEU A 150 7.42 6.71 7.07
N LEU A 151 6.62 7.42 7.86
CA LEU A 151 6.83 7.51 9.31
C LEU A 151 6.26 6.27 10.01
N SER A 152 7.02 5.18 9.98
CA SER A 152 6.79 4.07 10.91
C SER A 152 7.02 4.51 12.35
N ASP A 153 6.36 3.85 13.31
CA ASP A 153 6.53 4.11 14.75
C ASP A 153 8.00 4.18 15.19
N ALA A 154 8.85 3.32 14.62
CA ALA A 154 10.28 3.31 14.92
C ALA A 154 11.00 4.59 14.48
N VAL A 155 10.66 5.12 13.31
CA VAL A 155 11.23 6.38 12.78
C VAL A 155 10.64 7.57 13.53
N PHE A 156 9.36 7.53 13.88
CA PHE A 156 8.71 8.56 14.69
C PHE A 156 9.36 8.69 16.07
N LEU A 157 9.63 7.57 16.74
CA LEU A 157 10.33 7.55 18.03
C LEU A 157 11.77 8.08 17.92
N GLU A 158 12.50 7.71 16.87
CA GLU A 158 13.85 8.23 16.59
C GLU A 158 13.83 9.76 16.42
N LEU A 159 12.84 10.28 15.69
CA LEU A 159 12.64 11.70 15.49
C LEU A 159 12.35 12.43 16.81
N VAL A 160 11.37 11.97 17.59
CA VAL A 160 11.01 12.58 18.89
C VAL A 160 12.21 12.58 19.83
N ASN A 161 12.95 11.48 19.91
CA ASN A 161 14.13 11.38 20.75
C ASN A 161 15.27 12.31 20.30
N THR A 162 15.45 12.49 18.99
CA THR A 162 16.43 13.44 18.44
C THR A 162 16.06 14.88 18.79
N LEU A 163 14.79 15.26 18.59
CA LEU A 163 14.30 16.61 18.91
C LEU A 163 14.46 16.95 20.41
N ASN A 164 14.20 15.98 21.29
CA ASN A 164 14.34 16.16 22.74
C ASN A 164 15.80 16.37 23.19
N GLN A 165 16.78 15.87 22.44
CA GLN A 165 18.20 16.07 22.72
C GLN A 165 18.65 17.49 22.36
N TYR A 166 18.20 18.03 21.22
CA TYR A 166 18.54 19.40 20.79
C TYR A 166 17.98 20.48 21.73
N SER A 167 16.86 20.24 22.41
CA SER A 167 16.29 21.20 23.39
C SER A 167 17.06 21.31 24.71
N GLY A 168 18.00 20.40 25.00
CA GLY A 168 18.78 20.41 26.24
C GLY A 168 20.12 21.15 26.15
N GLU A 169 20.60 21.45 24.93
CA GLU A 169 21.96 21.98 24.71
C GLU A 169 22.04 23.52 24.73
N GLU A 170 20.93 24.25 24.83
CA GLU A 170 20.92 25.72 24.90
C GLU A 170 21.07 26.28 26.34
N GLU A 171 20.99 25.45 27.39
CA GLU A 171 21.06 25.92 28.80
C GLU A 171 22.41 25.73 29.52
N GLU A 172 23.42 25.07 28.94
CA GLU A 172 24.74 24.91 29.58
C GLU A 172 25.76 26.01 29.17
N GLY A 173 25.27 27.24 29.08
CA GLY A 173 26.02 28.38 28.56
C GLY A 173 26.24 29.55 29.52
N HIS A 174 26.03 29.45 30.83
CA HIS A 174 26.48 30.51 31.74
C HIS A 174 26.58 30.09 33.21
N ASN A 175 27.69 30.50 33.83
CA ASN A 175 27.99 30.51 35.26
C ASN A 175 28.47 29.21 35.90
N ASP A 176 29.80 29.06 35.97
CA ASP A 176 30.45 29.06 37.29
C ASP A 176 31.97 29.06 37.15
N SER A 177 32.63 30.11 37.64
CA SER A 177 33.84 30.02 38.48
C SER A 177 34.44 31.40 38.78
N GLU A 178 34.10 31.98 39.94
CA GLU A 178 35.11 32.51 40.86
C GLU A 178 34.46 32.92 42.21
N VAL A 179 34.42 31.99 43.15
CA VAL A 179 34.52 32.31 44.59
C VAL A 179 35.64 31.44 45.15
N LYS A 180 36.82 32.03 45.34
CA LYS A 180 37.87 31.46 46.18
C LYS A 180 37.72 32.02 47.59
N GLN A 181 37.49 31.12 48.53
CA GLN A 181 37.64 31.34 49.97
C GLN A 181 38.98 30.77 50.45
N GLU A 182 39.39 31.25 51.63
CA GLU A 182 40.57 30.94 52.46
C GLU A 182 41.86 31.70 52.09
N ASP A 183 42.57 32.34 53.03
CA ASP A 183 42.96 31.84 54.36
C ASP A 183 43.21 32.99 55.36
N GLY A 184 43.11 32.70 56.66
CA GLY A 184 43.22 33.66 57.75
C GLY A 184 44.64 33.97 58.22
N LYS A 185 44.79 35.06 58.98
CA LYS A 185 45.61 35.13 60.21
C LYS A 185 45.50 36.50 60.90
N GLU A 186 45.37 36.39 62.23
CA GLU A 186 45.65 37.36 63.31
C GLU A 186 44.70 38.55 63.51
#